data_AF-A0A9X7Z7A5-F1
#
_entry.id   AF-A0A9X7Z7A5-F1
#
_cell.length_a   1.000
_cell.length_b   1.000
_cell.length_c   1.000
_cell.angle_alpha   90.00
_cell.angle_beta   90.00
_cell.angle_gamma   90.00
#
_symmetry.space_group_name_H-M   'P 1'
#
loop_
_entity.id
_entity.type
_entity.pdbx_description
1 polymer ?
#
loop_
_entity_poly.entity_id
_entity_poly.type
_entity_poly.pdbx_seq_one_letter_code
_entity_poly.pdbx_strand_id
1 'polypeptide(L)'
;MSVINPWLRISSILTTSVVLLVAGCNNTSSPASANGNSPTQSAQQTNSVQPAKSALPLNQTKANLTDITWTSNPKTYEITTTQAPNYSLSVPILEYHDADYVPGDIATLKPGQLDAEFAWLKQSHFHPVNLGQLYASFYYGYQLPSRPIVLTFDDGYESMDTKVLPLLKKYDFQATFFIVKGFTHTNRAHNNKTFPTLTVSELKDMMKSNLVDIEDHTEHHLDLSKLSVSHQKQEIQGDAAFLEQFTGHPIKYFCYPDGGYTSATVQVIKQGEFLLATTQHQGYANLTQGPLTLDRLTVLDSTTLSGFANLLAPSLSHQYTPEQLYESGAKAFSSHDYQAAIADETQAITQDTGNYAAYTIKGIALCYAGHYNEGMSAINEALQLQPSYGYGLFNKALGLELYGHYDEAIATYKTAIPLGNGQWWKAWAYYGIASIYGRRGDVQHVAQYLKQAEAISQSTKVAARTEKDFNPVRSSPVFQALLR
;
A
#
# COMPACT_ATOMS: atom_id res chain seq x y z
N MET A 1 17.48 10.83 37.15
CA MET A 1 16.15 11.07 36.54
C MET A 1 16.38 11.45 35.08
N SER A 2 16.25 10.48 34.18
CA SER A 2 16.21 10.72 32.73
C SER A 2 15.30 9.66 32.14
N VAL A 3 14.12 10.08 31.71
CA VAL A 3 13.13 9.26 31.01
C VAL A 3 13.71 8.94 29.64
N ILE A 4 14.14 7.70 29.43
CA ILE A 4 14.62 7.20 28.14
C ILE A 4 13.40 6.79 27.32
N ASN A 5 13.31 7.35 26.13
CA ASN A 5 12.19 7.30 25.20
C ASN A 5 11.82 5.85 24.78
N PRO A 6 10.58 5.37 24.98
CA PRO A 6 10.18 3.97 24.71
C PRO A 6 10.04 3.60 23.23
N TRP A 7 10.17 4.55 22.29
CA TRP A 7 9.87 4.39 20.85
C TRP A 7 10.88 3.57 20.02
N LEU A 8 11.91 2.96 20.63
CA LEU A 8 12.93 2.17 19.91
C LEU A 8 12.81 0.64 20.12
N ARG A 9 11.71 0.15 20.70
CA ARG A 9 11.66 -1.21 21.25
C ARG A 9 10.98 -2.30 20.44
N ILE A 10 10.32 -2.05 19.31
CA ILE A 10 9.59 -3.13 18.63
C ILE A 10 9.76 -3.00 17.11
N SER A 11 10.68 -3.77 16.53
CA SER A 11 10.84 -3.87 15.07
C SER A 11 11.07 -5.31 14.58
N SER A 12 10.63 -6.33 15.31
CA SER A 12 10.96 -7.73 14.95
C SER A 12 9.84 -8.76 15.10
N ILE A 13 8.57 -8.36 15.28
CA ILE A 13 7.48 -9.33 15.44
C ILE A 13 6.36 -9.00 14.46
N LEU A 14 6.47 -9.54 13.23
CA LEU A 14 5.41 -9.92 12.27
C LEU A 14 5.88 -9.88 10.80
N THR A 15 7.19 -9.92 10.53
CA THR A 15 7.70 -10.13 9.17
C THR A 15 7.64 -11.59 8.73
N THR A 16 6.70 -12.43 9.19
CA THR A 16 6.53 -13.78 8.61
C THR A 16 5.08 -14.26 8.69
N SER A 17 4.41 -14.13 7.54
CA SER A 17 3.26 -14.91 7.08
C SER A 17 1.99 -14.83 7.93
N VAL A 18 1.14 -13.86 7.61
CA VAL A 18 -0.30 -13.90 7.94
C VAL A 18 -1.09 -13.64 6.65
N VAL A 19 -1.39 -14.73 5.93
CA VAL A 19 -2.52 -14.74 5.01
C VAL A 19 -3.77 -14.81 5.88
N LEU A 20 -4.53 -13.73 5.95
CA LEU A 20 -5.90 -13.74 6.47
C LEU A 20 -6.76 -14.59 5.52
N LEU A 21 -6.93 -15.87 5.86
CA LEU A 21 -8.07 -16.65 5.36
C LEU A 21 -9.30 -16.23 6.17
N VAL A 22 -10.04 -15.26 5.66
CA VAL A 22 -11.40 -14.96 6.13
C VAL A 22 -12.29 -16.10 5.67
N ALA A 23 -12.48 -17.10 6.53
CA ALA A 23 -13.43 -18.18 6.29
C ALA A 23 -14.86 -17.66 6.50
N GLY A 24 -15.46 -17.15 5.43
CA GLY A 24 -16.90 -16.92 5.35
C GLY A 24 -17.64 -18.26 5.34
N CYS A 25 -18.33 -18.58 6.43
CA CYS A 25 -19.26 -19.70 6.50
C CYS A 25 -20.42 -19.47 5.52
N ASN A 26 -20.64 -20.37 4.57
CA ASN A 26 -21.94 -20.52 3.91
C ASN A 26 -22.24 -22.00 3.67
N ASN A 27 -23.06 -22.56 4.55
CA ASN A 27 -23.77 -23.81 4.35
C ASN A 27 -25.14 -23.48 3.75
N THR A 28 -25.34 -23.70 2.45
CA THR A 28 -26.66 -24.02 1.89
C THR A 28 -26.52 -25.04 0.77
N SER A 29 -27.05 -26.22 1.04
CA SER A 29 -27.25 -27.31 0.10
C SER A 29 -28.43 -27.03 -0.82
N SER A 30 -28.30 -27.27 -2.13
CA SER A 30 -29.35 -27.88 -2.97
C SER A 30 -28.85 -28.26 -4.38
N PRO A 31 -29.55 -29.18 -5.08
CA PRO A 31 -28.93 -30.15 -5.98
C PRO A 31 -29.01 -29.78 -7.48
N ALA A 32 -28.26 -30.58 -8.26
CA ALA A 32 -28.12 -30.54 -9.70
C ALA A 32 -29.43 -30.78 -10.50
N SER A 33 -29.53 -30.14 -11.66
CA SER A 33 -30.09 -30.78 -12.86
C SER A 33 -29.50 -30.18 -14.14
N ALA A 34 -29.37 -31.05 -15.14
CA ALA A 34 -28.72 -30.84 -16.42
C ALA A 34 -29.74 -30.68 -17.57
N ASN A 35 -29.22 -30.40 -18.76
CA ASN A 35 -29.83 -30.34 -20.10
C ASN A 35 -30.45 -28.98 -20.46
N GLY A 36 -30.29 -28.40 -21.65
CA GLY A 36 -29.75 -28.87 -22.92
C GLY A 36 -30.51 -28.17 -24.05
N ASN A 37 -29.80 -27.90 -25.15
CA ASN A 37 -30.27 -27.50 -26.49
C ASN A 37 -30.59 -26.02 -26.80
N SER A 38 -29.75 -25.47 -27.70
CA SER A 38 -30.14 -24.51 -28.76
C SER A 38 -30.88 -25.24 -29.90
N PRO A 39 -31.55 -24.55 -30.86
CA PRO A 39 -30.80 -24.00 -32.01
C PRO A 39 -31.37 -22.70 -32.66
N THR A 40 -30.48 -21.97 -33.37
CA THR A 40 -30.59 -21.19 -34.67
C THR A 40 -31.87 -20.41 -35.02
N GLN A 41 -31.92 -19.27 -35.71
CA GLN A 41 -31.05 -18.34 -36.49
C GLN A 41 -31.95 -17.10 -36.74
N SER A 42 -31.46 -15.86 -36.86
CA SER A 42 -31.20 -15.22 -38.15
C SER A 42 -30.59 -13.82 -37.99
N ALA A 43 -29.89 -13.40 -39.04
CA ALA A 43 -28.88 -12.35 -39.09
C ALA A 43 -29.40 -10.91 -39.14
N GLN A 44 -28.60 -9.97 -38.64
CA GLN A 44 -28.39 -8.68 -39.28
C GLN A 44 -26.97 -8.16 -38.98
N GLN A 45 -26.23 -7.88 -40.05
CA GLN A 45 -24.86 -7.38 -40.07
C GLN A 45 -24.82 -5.90 -39.64
N THR A 46 -23.96 -5.58 -38.68
CA THR A 46 -23.37 -4.24 -38.54
C THR A 46 -21.88 -4.39 -38.20
N ASN A 47 -21.04 -3.77 -39.02
CA ASN A 47 -19.58 -3.76 -38.87
C ASN A 47 -19.20 -3.03 -37.57
N SER A 48 -18.70 -3.79 -36.59
CA SER A 48 -18.04 -3.25 -35.40
C SER A 48 -16.59 -3.76 -35.37
N VAL A 49 -15.65 -2.82 -35.36
CA VAL A 49 -14.22 -3.09 -35.14
C VAL A 49 -14.06 -3.48 -33.67
N GLN A 50 -13.75 -4.75 -33.41
CA GLN A 50 -13.40 -5.24 -32.07
C GLN A 50 -12.00 -4.72 -31.67
N PRO A 51 -11.80 -4.21 -30.45
CA PRO A 51 -10.45 -3.96 -29.93
C PRO A 51 -9.77 -5.30 -29.62
N ALA A 52 -8.57 -5.47 -30.16
CA ALA A 52 -7.74 -6.65 -29.98
C ALA A 52 -7.32 -6.80 -28.50
N LYS A 53 -7.78 -7.87 -27.85
CA LYS A 53 -7.28 -8.34 -26.54
C LYS A 53 -5.85 -8.86 -26.71
N SER A 54 -4.83 -8.05 -26.43
CA SER A 54 -3.45 -8.54 -26.28
C SER A 54 -3.11 -8.64 -24.80
N ALA A 55 -3.19 -9.85 -24.23
CA ALA A 55 -2.63 -10.15 -22.92
C ALA A 55 -1.10 -10.31 -23.06
N LEU A 56 -0.33 -9.66 -22.19
CA LEU A 56 1.13 -9.85 -22.08
C LEU A 56 1.43 -11.19 -21.36
N PRO A 57 2.55 -11.87 -21.68
CA PRO A 57 2.84 -13.21 -21.15
C PRO A 57 3.27 -13.19 -19.67
N LEU A 58 2.65 -14.08 -18.88
CA LEU A 58 2.91 -14.35 -17.46
C LEU A 58 4.11 -15.30 -17.31
N ASN A 59 5.11 -14.95 -16.50
CA ASN A 59 6.19 -15.86 -16.13
C ASN A 59 6.11 -16.16 -14.62
N GLN A 60 6.06 -17.44 -14.26
CA GLN A 60 5.78 -17.94 -12.90
C GLN A 60 7.08 -18.19 -12.13
N THR A 61 7.29 -17.50 -11.01
CA THR A 61 8.18 -17.97 -9.94
C THR A 61 7.57 -17.62 -8.58
N LYS A 62 7.50 -18.62 -7.68
CA LYS A 62 7.01 -18.48 -6.30
C LYS A 62 8.15 -17.94 -5.42
N ALA A 63 7.94 -16.79 -4.79
CA ALA A 63 8.75 -16.30 -3.69
C ALA A 63 7.80 -15.82 -2.57
N ASN A 64 8.08 -16.25 -1.34
CA ASN A 64 7.34 -15.86 -0.13
C ASN A 64 7.58 -14.37 0.14
N LEU A 65 6.51 -13.60 0.37
CA LEU A 65 6.60 -12.18 0.67
C LEU A 65 6.77 -11.91 2.16
N THR A 66 7.82 -11.16 2.47
CA THR A 66 7.99 -10.39 3.70
C THR A 66 8.67 -9.10 3.28
N ASP A 67 7.96 -8.04 2.88
CA ASP A 67 8.46 -6.68 3.17
C ASP A 67 7.53 -5.52 2.84
N ILE A 68 7.76 -4.47 3.63
CA ILE A 68 7.18 -3.13 3.63
C ILE A 68 8.06 -2.15 2.85
N THR A 69 9.13 -2.64 2.22
CA THR A 69 10.03 -1.85 1.39
C THR A 69 9.73 -2.01 -0.09
N TRP A 70 9.54 -0.84 -0.71
CA TRP A 70 9.39 -0.43 -2.11
C TRP A 70 10.25 -1.13 -3.20
N THR A 71 11.01 -2.18 -2.90
CA THR A 71 11.93 -2.85 -3.85
C THR A 71 11.40 -4.17 -4.41
N SER A 72 10.18 -4.58 -4.07
CA SER A 72 9.60 -5.79 -4.64
C SER A 72 9.06 -5.49 -6.04
N ASN A 73 9.73 -6.03 -7.07
CA ASN A 73 9.26 -6.06 -8.46
C ASN A 73 7.74 -6.31 -8.51
N PRO A 74 6.92 -5.57 -9.28
CA PRO A 74 5.48 -5.82 -9.36
C PRO A 74 5.10 -7.26 -9.77
N LYS A 75 6.05 -8.06 -10.28
CA LYS A 75 5.93 -9.50 -10.50
C LYS A 75 5.97 -10.36 -9.23
N THR A 76 6.31 -9.82 -8.06
CA THR A 76 6.42 -10.55 -6.78
C THR A 76 5.20 -10.42 -5.91
N TYR A 77 4.20 -9.59 -6.24
CA TYR A 77 2.90 -9.66 -5.58
C TYR A 77 2.36 -11.08 -5.74
N GLU A 78 2.08 -11.77 -4.62
CA GLU A 78 1.67 -13.17 -4.66
C GLU A 78 0.46 -13.37 -5.58
N ILE A 79 0.67 -14.13 -6.66
CA ILE A 79 -0.37 -14.64 -7.53
C ILE A 79 -1.12 -15.72 -6.73
N THR A 80 -2.12 -15.32 -5.95
CA THR A 80 -2.95 -16.30 -5.25
C THR A 80 -3.86 -17.06 -6.22
N THR A 81 -4.19 -16.47 -7.37
CA THR A 81 -4.69 -17.11 -8.59
C THR A 81 -4.57 -16.12 -9.75
N THR A 82 -4.42 -16.57 -11.00
CA THR A 82 -4.57 -15.69 -12.17
C THR A 82 -6.02 -15.17 -12.20
N GLN A 83 -6.26 -13.97 -11.66
CA GLN A 83 -7.55 -13.32 -11.76
C GLN A 83 -7.69 -12.60 -13.11
N ALA A 84 -8.93 -12.48 -13.59
CA ALA A 84 -9.21 -11.64 -14.75
C ALA A 84 -8.89 -10.17 -14.41
N PRO A 85 -8.42 -9.35 -15.37
CA PRO A 85 -8.13 -7.96 -15.10
C PRO A 85 -9.36 -7.21 -14.56
N ASN A 86 -9.16 -6.35 -13.56
CA ASN A 86 -10.23 -5.60 -12.91
C ASN A 86 -10.60 -4.34 -13.71
N TYR A 87 -11.46 -4.51 -14.71
CA TYR A 87 -11.95 -3.42 -15.56
C TYR A 87 -12.96 -2.48 -14.86
N SER A 88 -13.49 -2.88 -13.71
CA SER A 88 -14.41 -2.05 -12.92
C SER A 88 -13.69 -1.09 -11.96
N LEU A 89 -12.41 -1.31 -11.70
CA LEU A 89 -11.63 -0.45 -10.82
C LEU A 89 -11.34 0.88 -11.49
N SER A 90 -11.65 1.96 -10.77
CA SER A 90 -11.42 3.34 -11.17
C SER A 90 -10.75 4.07 -10.01
N VAL A 91 -9.56 4.62 -10.22
CA VAL A 91 -8.73 5.23 -9.17
C VAL A 91 -8.30 6.63 -9.61
N PRO A 92 -8.48 7.68 -8.78
CA PRO A 92 -7.95 8.99 -9.08
C PRO A 92 -6.41 8.96 -9.02
N ILE A 93 -5.78 9.45 -10.09
CA ILE A 93 -4.35 9.76 -10.12
C ILE A 93 -4.24 11.29 -10.19
N LEU A 94 -3.72 11.92 -9.15
CA LEU A 94 -3.53 13.36 -9.11
C LEU A 94 -2.24 13.75 -9.82
N GLU A 95 -2.32 14.74 -10.69
CA GLU A 95 -1.20 15.33 -11.41
C GLU A 95 -0.88 16.70 -10.80
N TYR A 96 0.30 16.78 -10.19
CA TYR A 96 0.93 17.99 -9.69
C TYR A 96 2.21 18.28 -10.48
N HIS A 97 2.66 19.54 -10.47
CA HIS A 97 3.95 19.93 -11.04
C HIS A 97 4.80 20.63 -9.96
N ASP A 98 4.84 21.96 -9.97
CA ASP A 98 5.68 22.74 -9.05
C ASP A 98 4.91 23.19 -7.81
N ALA A 99 5.42 22.87 -6.61
CA ALA A 99 4.88 23.37 -5.35
C ALA A 99 5.36 24.81 -5.02
N ASP A 100 6.13 25.44 -5.91
CA ASP A 100 6.55 26.84 -5.83
C ASP A 100 5.71 27.74 -6.73
N TYR A 101 4.87 28.58 -6.13
CA TYR A 101 4.01 29.50 -6.87
C TYR A 101 4.81 30.47 -7.75
N VAL A 102 4.53 30.44 -9.05
CA VAL A 102 5.05 31.40 -10.02
C VAL A 102 3.88 32.14 -10.67
N PRO A 103 3.74 33.46 -10.45
CA PRO A 103 2.65 34.22 -11.05
C PRO A 103 2.60 34.10 -12.58
N GLY A 104 1.43 33.73 -13.09
CA GLY A 104 1.17 33.52 -14.51
C GLY A 104 1.47 32.10 -15.01
N ASP A 105 1.96 31.21 -14.14
CA ASP A 105 2.16 29.80 -14.44
C ASP A 105 1.14 28.95 -13.67
N ILE A 106 0.15 28.44 -14.39
CA ILE A 106 -1.00 27.74 -13.82
C ILE A 106 -0.66 26.35 -13.27
N ALA A 107 0.47 25.78 -13.68
CA ALA A 107 0.93 24.47 -13.19
C ALA A 107 1.63 24.57 -11.83
N THR A 108 1.75 25.78 -11.26
CA THR A 108 2.38 26.00 -9.95
C THR A 108 1.35 26.13 -8.84
N LEU A 109 1.67 25.66 -7.63
CA LEU A 109 0.73 25.68 -6.50
C LEU A 109 0.89 26.93 -5.64
N LYS A 110 -0.23 27.51 -5.20
CA LYS A 110 -0.22 28.66 -4.28
C LYS A 110 0.31 28.26 -2.90
N PRO A 111 0.88 29.22 -2.13
CA PRO A 111 1.33 28.95 -0.76
C PRO A 111 0.22 28.33 0.10
N GLY A 112 0.49 27.18 0.70
CA GLY A 112 -0.45 26.46 1.57
C GLY A 112 -1.52 25.62 0.84
N GLN A 113 -1.61 25.69 -0.50
CA GLN A 113 -2.59 24.93 -1.26
C GLN A 113 -2.39 23.42 -1.08
N LEU A 114 -1.18 22.91 -1.32
CA LEU A 114 -0.86 21.49 -1.20
C LEU A 114 -1.09 20.96 0.22
N ASP A 115 -0.75 21.76 1.24
CA ASP A 115 -0.97 21.39 2.64
C ASP A 115 -2.46 21.25 2.97
N ALA A 116 -3.29 22.18 2.47
CA ALA A 116 -4.74 22.12 2.64
C ALA A 116 -5.37 20.91 1.91
N GLU A 117 -4.88 20.59 0.71
CA GLU A 117 -5.33 19.42 -0.07
C GLU A 117 -4.95 18.11 0.63
N PHE A 118 -3.71 17.97 1.10
CA PHE A 118 -3.27 16.77 1.84
C PHE A 118 -4.00 16.62 3.18
N ALA A 119 -4.22 17.73 3.89
CA ALA A 119 -5.05 17.73 5.10
C ALA A 119 -6.47 17.23 4.80
N TRP A 120 -7.07 17.69 3.71
CA TRP A 120 -8.40 17.29 3.31
C TRP A 120 -8.46 15.82 2.86
N LEU A 121 -7.46 15.32 2.13
CA LEU A 121 -7.36 13.91 1.76
C LEU A 121 -7.34 13.03 3.02
N LYS A 122 -6.51 13.39 4.01
CA LYS A 122 -6.42 12.66 5.28
C LYS A 122 -7.74 12.70 6.04
N GLN A 123 -8.37 13.87 6.15
CA GLN A 123 -9.67 14.04 6.82
C GLN A 123 -10.81 13.32 6.11
N SER A 124 -10.71 13.16 4.79
CA SER A 124 -11.70 12.46 3.96
C SER A 124 -11.36 10.97 3.79
N HIS A 125 -10.39 10.45 4.55
CA HIS A 125 -9.98 9.05 4.57
C HIS A 125 -9.56 8.52 3.20
N PHE A 126 -8.82 9.32 2.43
CA PHE A 126 -8.12 8.83 1.24
C PHE A 126 -6.83 8.12 1.64
N HIS A 127 -6.51 7.06 0.90
CA HIS A 127 -5.33 6.24 1.14
C HIS A 127 -4.40 6.31 -0.07
N PRO A 128 -3.31 7.07 0.00
CA PRO A 128 -2.32 7.11 -1.07
C PRO A 128 -1.73 5.72 -1.36
N VAL A 129 -1.84 5.29 -2.61
CA VAL A 129 -1.27 4.06 -3.16
C VAL A 129 -0.29 4.40 -4.27
N ASN A 130 0.70 3.54 -4.49
CA ASN A 130 1.63 3.71 -5.62
C ASN A 130 1.16 3.00 -6.89
N LEU A 131 1.82 3.28 -8.01
CA LEU A 131 1.49 2.68 -9.31
C LEU A 131 1.71 1.16 -9.35
N GLY A 132 2.61 0.63 -8.51
CA GLY A 132 2.77 -0.82 -8.32
C GLY A 132 1.57 -1.49 -7.68
N GLN A 133 1.04 -0.91 -6.61
CA GLN A 133 -0.19 -1.38 -5.97
C GLN A 133 -1.39 -1.26 -6.91
N LEU A 134 -1.48 -0.17 -7.69
CA LEU A 134 -2.52 0.01 -8.70
C LEU A 134 -2.43 -1.07 -9.80
N TYR A 135 -1.24 -1.29 -10.36
CA TYR A 135 -0.99 -2.35 -11.34
C TYR A 135 -1.32 -3.75 -10.77
N ALA A 136 -0.91 -4.01 -9.53
CA ALA A 136 -1.24 -5.25 -8.83
C ALA A 136 -2.76 -5.44 -8.69
N SER A 137 -3.49 -4.36 -8.42
CA SER A 137 -4.95 -4.40 -8.29
C SER A 137 -5.65 -4.65 -9.63
N PHE A 138 -5.14 -4.02 -10.69
CA PHE A 138 -5.63 -4.22 -12.03
C PHE A 138 -5.47 -5.65 -12.54
N TYR A 139 -4.38 -6.34 -12.20
CA TYR A 139 -4.03 -7.60 -12.87
C TYR A 139 -3.92 -8.83 -11.96
N TYR A 140 -3.73 -8.65 -10.66
CA TYR A 140 -3.37 -9.74 -9.74
C TYR A 140 -4.29 -9.85 -8.52
N GLY A 141 -5.44 -9.16 -8.54
CA GLY A 141 -6.42 -9.22 -7.46
C GLY A 141 -5.94 -8.59 -6.15
N TYR A 142 -4.90 -7.75 -6.19
CA TYR A 142 -4.47 -7.00 -5.01
C TYR A 142 -5.58 -6.03 -4.60
N GLN A 143 -6.20 -6.25 -3.44
CA GLN A 143 -7.20 -5.34 -2.92
C GLN A 143 -6.55 -4.02 -2.49
N LEU A 144 -6.94 -2.91 -3.10
CA LEU A 144 -6.53 -1.58 -2.63
C LEU A 144 -7.28 -1.23 -1.33
N PRO A 145 -6.72 -0.33 -0.50
CA PRO A 145 -7.48 0.24 0.59
C PRO A 145 -8.73 0.99 0.10
N SER A 146 -9.64 1.32 1.00
CA SER A 146 -10.76 2.20 0.69
C SER A 146 -10.26 3.56 0.17
N ARG A 147 -11.02 4.22 -0.70
CA ARG A 147 -10.67 5.51 -1.32
C ARG A 147 -9.19 5.60 -1.74
N PRO A 148 -8.70 4.65 -2.56
CA PRO A 148 -7.32 4.70 -3.01
C PRO A 148 -7.11 5.94 -3.88
N ILE A 149 -5.91 6.53 -3.79
CA ILE A 149 -5.52 7.66 -4.63
C ILE A 149 -4.04 7.55 -4.98
N VAL A 150 -3.64 7.89 -6.20
CA VAL A 150 -2.22 7.98 -6.56
C VAL A 150 -1.84 9.45 -6.61
N LEU A 151 -0.74 9.82 -5.95
CA LEU A 151 -0.18 11.18 -5.99
C LEU A 151 1.00 11.18 -6.97
N THR A 152 0.94 11.99 -8.03
CA THR A 152 2.03 12.10 -9.01
C THR A 152 2.52 13.53 -9.14
N PHE A 153 3.83 13.69 -9.30
CA PHE A 153 4.50 14.99 -9.47
C PHE A 153 5.43 14.94 -10.68
N ASP A 154 5.26 15.85 -11.62
CA ASP A 154 5.96 15.86 -12.90
C ASP A 154 7.14 16.85 -12.93
N ASP A 155 8.10 16.62 -13.82
CA ASP A 155 9.27 17.46 -14.17
C ASP A 155 10.48 17.43 -13.22
N GLY A 156 10.33 17.08 -11.94
CA GLY A 156 11.45 17.05 -11.00
C GLY A 156 11.91 18.44 -10.49
N TYR A 157 10.98 19.35 -10.20
CA TYR A 157 11.26 20.64 -9.55
C TYR A 157 11.90 20.49 -8.16
N GLU A 158 12.78 21.42 -7.76
CA GLU A 158 13.39 21.45 -6.41
C GLU A 158 12.34 21.54 -5.28
N SER A 159 11.17 22.12 -5.57
CA SER A 159 10.03 22.21 -4.63
C SER A 159 9.52 20.83 -4.18
N MET A 160 9.79 19.78 -4.95
CA MET A 160 9.48 18.41 -4.59
C MET A 160 10.27 17.94 -3.35
N ASP A 161 11.53 18.34 -3.20
CA ASP A 161 12.30 18.08 -1.97
C ASP A 161 11.94 19.09 -0.88
N THR A 162 11.95 20.38 -1.21
CA THR A 162 11.88 21.44 -0.20
C THR A 162 10.48 21.67 0.37
N LYS A 163 9.41 21.27 -0.35
CA LYS A 163 8.01 21.47 0.06
C LYS A 163 7.17 20.21 0.03
N VAL A 164 7.26 19.38 -1.01
CA VAL A 164 6.42 18.18 -1.14
C VAL A 164 6.85 17.11 -0.14
N LEU A 165 8.13 16.72 -0.10
CA LEU A 165 8.62 15.67 0.79
C LEU A 165 8.35 15.96 2.30
N PRO A 166 8.51 17.19 2.83
CA PRO A 166 8.07 17.53 4.17
C PRO A 166 6.59 17.27 4.42
N LEU A 167 5.71 17.55 3.45
CA LEU A 167 4.28 17.29 3.57
C LEU A 167 3.97 15.80 3.47
N LEU A 168 4.64 15.05 2.58
CA LEU A 168 4.53 13.59 2.54
C LEU A 168 4.87 12.97 3.91
N LYS A 169 5.97 13.41 4.54
CA LYS A 169 6.34 13.01 5.91
C LYS A 169 5.31 13.42 6.96
N LYS A 170 4.75 14.63 6.85
CA LYS A 170 3.75 15.16 7.79
C LYS A 170 2.45 14.35 7.78
N TYR A 171 2.01 13.90 6.60
CA TYR A 171 0.73 13.19 6.42
C TYR A 171 0.86 11.67 6.36
N ASP A 172 2.09 11.17 6.34
CA ASP A 172 2.43 9.77 6.07
C ASP A 172 1.89 9.30 4.72
N PHE A 173 2.16 10.12 3.70
CA PHE A 173 1.71 9.90 2.33
C PHE A 173 2.88 9.46 1.46
N GLN A 174 2.58 8.65 0.45
CA GLN A 174 3.51 8.27 -0.61
C GLN A 174 3.12 8.92 -1.94
N ALA A 175 4.09 9.12 -2.83
CA ALA A 175 3.89 9.70 -4.15
C ALA A 175 4.90 9.17 -5.19
N THR A 176 4.55 9.25 -6.46
CA THR A 176 5.43 8.94 -7.60
C THR A 176 5.87 10.22 -8.30
N PHE A 177 7.17 10.40 -8.46
CA PHE A 177 7.77 11.56 -9.11
C PHE A 177 8.28 11.14 -10.49
N PHE A 178 7.74 11.75 -11.54
CA PHE A 178 8.14 11.53 -12.91
C PHE A 178 9.26 12.51 -13.25
N ILE A 179 10.47 11.98 -13.42
CA ILE A 179 11.70 12.76 -13.50
C ILE A 179 12.18 12.84 -14.94
N VAL A 180 12.57 14.03 -15.40
CA VAL A 180 13.19 14.25 -16.71
C VAL A 180 14.69 14.26 -16.55
N LYS A 181 15.43 13.30 -17.13
CA LYS A 181 16.90 13.25 -17.05
C LYS A 181 17.58 14.59 -17.35
N GLY A 182 17.18 15.28 -18.42
CA GLY A 182 17.77 16.54 -18.84
C GLY A 182 17.68 17.65 -17.79
N PHE A 183 16.70 17.57 -16.89
CA PHE A 183 16.51 18.54 -15.82
C PHE A 183 17.35 18.21 -14.57
N THR A 184 17.92 17.01 -14.44
CA THR A 184 18.55 16.54 -13.19
C THR A 184 19.92 17.16 -12.82
N HIS A 185 20.38 18.18 -13.56
CA HIS A 185 21.63 18.90 -13.30
C HIS A 185 21.65 20.32 -13.89
N THR A 186 20.54 20.78 -14.48
CA THR A 186 20.45 22.07 -15.16
C THR A 186 19.17 22.75 -14.74
N ASN A 187 19.25 24.01 -14.29
CA ASN A 187 18.04 24.75 -14.03
C ASN A 187 17.22 24.87 -15.33
N ARG A 188 15.94 24.50 -15.28
CA ARG A 188 15.06 24.54 -16.46
C ARG A 188 14.81 25.99 -16.87
N ALA A 189 15.07 26.33 -18.13
CA ALA A 189 14.64 27.61 -18.70
C ALA A 189 13.26 27.45 -19.33
N HIS A 190 12.23 28.08 -18.77
CA HIS A 190 10.88 28.14 -19.36
C HIS A 190 10.40 29.60 -19.37
N ASN A 191 9.96 30.11 -20.53
CA ASN A 191 9.51 31.50 -20.71
C ASN A 191 10.47 32.58 -20.14
N ASN A 192 11.78 32.46 -20.40
CA ASN A 192 12.85 33.35 -19.88
C ASN A 192 13.00 33.36 -18.34
N LYS A 193 12.44 32.36 -17.63
CA LYS A 193 12.65 32.14 -16.20
C LYS A 193 13.39 30.82 -15.99
N THR A 194 14.29 30.81 -15.02
CA THR A 194 15.11 29.67 -14.67
C THR A 194 14.53 29.04 -13.41
N PHE A 195 14.07 27.80 -13.52
CA PHE A 195 13.44 27.04 -12.44
C PHE A 195 14.46 26.03 -11.88
N PRO A 196 14.65 25.96 -10.56
CA PRO A 196 15.53 24.99 -9.96
C PRO A 196 14.89 23.59 -10.02
N THR A 197 15.70 22.60 -10.35
CA THR A 197 15.30 21.20 -10.54
C THR A 197 16.21 20.32 -9.70
N LEU A 198 15.69 19.16 -9.30
CA LEU A 198 16.37 18.24 -8.41
C LEU A 198 17.64 17.67 -9.06
N THR A 199 18.71 17.62 -8.29
CA THR A 199 19.91 16.88 -8.63
C THR A 199 19.74 15.39 -8.38
N VAL A 200 20.57 14.56 -9.04
CA VAL A 200 20.65 13.12 -8.71
C VAL A 200 20.99 12.87 -7.23
N SER A 201 21.74 13.78 -6.58
CA SER A 201 22.03 13.63 -5.15
C SER A 201 20.77 13.82 -4.30
N GLU A 202 19.98 14.85 -4.59
CA GLU A 202 18.72 15.11 -3.88
C GLU A 202 17.71 13.99 -4.13
N LEU A 203 17.58 13.51 -5.37
CA LEU A 203 16.74 12.34 -5.67
C LEU A 203 17.11 11.12 -4.82
N LYS A 204 18.42 10.79 -4.73
CA LYS A 204 18.91 9.71 -3.87
C LYS A 204 18.61 9.95 -2.39
N ASP A 205 18.67 11.19 -1.92
CA ASP A 205 18.39 11.53 -0.53
C ASP A 205 16.89 11.43 -0.22
N MET A 206 16.03 11.85 -1.14
CA MET A 206 14.57 11.75 -1.02
C MET A 206 14.11 10.29 -0.98
N MET A 207 14.69 9.41 -1.81
CA MET A 207 14.40 7.98 -1.81
C MET A 207 14.64 7.30 -0.45
N LYS A 208 15.57 7.80 0.37
CA LYS A 208 15.82 7.28 1.73
C LYS A 208 14.62 7.43 2.66
N SER A 209 13.63 8.25 2.31
CA SER A 209 12.39 8.40 3.07
C SER A 209 11.45 7.19 2.95
N ASN A 210 11.58 6.38 1.89
CA ASN A 210 10.61 5.36 1.48
C ASN A 210 9.21 5.89 1.15
N LEU A 211 9.03 7.21 0.96
CA LEU A 211 7.75 7.85 0.62
C LEU A 211 7.67 8.28 -0.86
N VAL A 212 8.79 8.24 -1.58
CA VAL A 212 8.90 8.75 -2.95
C VAL A 212 9.33 7.63 -3.87
N ASP A 213 8.55 7.43 -4.91
CA ASP A 213 8.83 6.58 -6.06
C ASP A 213 9.37 7.43 -7.21
N ILE A 214 10.36 6.96 -7.97
CA ILE A 214 10.98 7.72 -9.08
C ILE A 214 10.76 6.94 -10.37
N GLU A 215 10.13 7.59 -11.35
CA GLU A 215 9.71 6.97 -12.60
C GLU A 215 9.94 7.90 -13.79
N ASP A 216 9.71 7.38 -15.00
CA ASP A 216 10.19 7.99 -16.25
C ASP A 216 9.33 9.17 -16.73
N HIS A 217 10.01 10.25 -17.13
CA HIS A 217 9.37 11.39 -17.79
C HIS A 217 10.12 11.87 -19.03
N THR A 218 10.80 10.96 -19.74
CA THR A 218 11.63 11.21 -20.91
C THR A 218 12.93 11.97 -20.65
N GLU A 219 13.83 11.92 -21.63
CA GLU A 219 15.17 12.49 -21.50
C GLU A 219 15.18 14.02 -21.55
N HIS A 220 14.35 14.62 -22.41
CA HIS A 220 14.37 16.06 -22.66
C HIS A 220 12.98 16.73 -22.61
N HIS A 221 11.95 16.02 -22.16
CA HIS A 221 10.57 16.56 -22.05
C HIS A 221 10.03 17.06 -23.40
N LEU A 222 10.21 16.26 -24.45
CA LEU A 222 9.72 16.58 -25.80
C LEU A 222 8.34 15.99 -26.05
N ASP A 223 7.51 16.69 -26.82
CA ASP A 223 6.24 16.16 -27.33
C ASP A 223 6.50 14.96 -28.26
N LEU A 224 6.31 13.76 -27.70
CA LEU A 224 6.61 12.49 -28.35
C LEU A 224 5.79 12.26 -29.62
N SER A 225 4.61 12.89 -29.75
CA SER A 225 3.75 12.76 -30.93
C SER A 225 4.37 13.36 -32.19
N LYS A 226 5.33 14.27 -32.03
CA LYS A 226 6.02 14.97 -33.13
C LYS A 226 7.34 14.31 -33.51
N LEU A 227 7.79 13.30 -32.77
CA LEU A 227 9.09 12.68 -32.95
C LEU A 227 9.02 11.43 -33.82
N SER A 228 10.13 11.08 -34.48
CA SER A 228 10.28 9.78 -35.12
C SER A 228 10.32 8.65 -34.09
N VAL A 229 9.92 7.43 -34.46
CA VAL A 229 9.94 6.26 -33.56
C VAL A 229 11.33 6.02 -32.94
N SER A 230 12.41 6.23 -33.69
CA SER A 230 13.77 6.08 -33.18
C SER A 230 14.09 7.10 -32.09
N HIS A 231 13.62 8.34 -32.26
CA HIS A 231 13.83 9.41 -31.29
C HIS A 231 12.94 9.24 -30.06
N GLN A 232 11.69 8.82 -30.24
CA GLN A 232 10.83 8.41 -29.11
C GLN A 232 11.48 7.32 -28.28
N LYS A 233 12.12 6.32 -28.91
CA LYS A 233 12.83 5.26 -28.20
C LYS A 233 14.01 5.80 -27.37
N GLN A 234 14.74 6.79 -27.90
CA GLN A 234 15.82 7.44 -27.16
C GLN A 234 15.28 8.20 -25.95
N GLU A 235 14.25 9.03 -26.15
CA GLU A 235 13.60 9.79 -25.08
C GLU A 235 13.11 8.88 -23.95
N ILE A 236 12.36 7.82 -24.29
CA ILE A 236 11.73 6.95 -23.30
C ILE A 236 12.74 5.98 -22.65
N GLN A 237 13.59 5.31 -23.42
CA GLN A 237 14.47 4.28 -22.85
C GLN A 237 15.77 4.88 -22.30
N GLY A 238 16.17 6.06 -22.77
CA GLY A 238 17.36 6.77 -22.32
C GLY A 238 17.21 7.37 -20.92
N ASP A 239 16.00 7.84 -20.58
CA ASP A 239 15.67 8.31 -19.24
C ASP A 239 15.57 7.15 -18.25
N ALA A 240 14.77 6.12 -18.54
CA ALA A 240 14.71 4.89 -17.75
C ALA A 240 16.10 4.32 -17.46
N ALA A 241 16.94 4.13 -18.47
CA ALA A 241 18.30 3.59 -18.30
C ALA A 241 19.23 4.51 -17.50
N PHE A 242 18.93 5.80 -17.38
CA PHE A 242 19.65 6.73 -16.51
C PHE A 242 19.15 6.65 -15.07
N LEU A 243 17.83 6.67 -14.85
CA LEU A 243 17.24 6.57 -13.52
C LEU A 243 17.62 5.23 -12.85
N GLU A 244 17.59 4.12 -13.60
CA GLU A 244 17.98 2.79 -13.11
C GLU A 244 19.43 2.72 -12.56
N GLN A 245 20.31 3.67 -12.93
CA GLN A 245 21.69 3.71 -12.43
C GLN A 245 21.78 4.04 -10.95
N PHE A 246 20.74 4.67 -10.38
CA PHE A 246 20.75 5.10 -8.98
C PHE A 246 19.50 4.72 -8.19
N THR A 247 18.39 4.42 -8.85
CA THR A 247 17.17 4.04 -8.12
C THR A 247 17.27 2.63 -7.51
N GLY A 248 18.07 1.75 -8.12
CA GLY A 248 18.26 0.38 -7.62
C GLY A 248 17.09 -0.56 -7.91
N HIS A 249 16.11 -0.13 -8.70
CA HIS A 249 15.01 -0.94 -9.21
C HIS A 249 14.74 -0.62 -10.69
N PRO A 250 14.09 -1.53 -11.44
CA PRO A 250 13.67 -1.24 -12.80
C PRO A 250 12.65 -0.11 -12.85
N ILE A 251 12.73 0.72 -13.89
CA ILE A 251 11.75 1.78 -14.16
C ILE A 251 10.58 1.18 -14.94
N LYS A 252 9.37 1.33 -14.42
CA LYS A 252 8.18 0.57 -14.89
C LYS A 252 6.93 1.40 -15.08
N TYR A 253 6.95 2.67 -14.70
CA TYR A 253 5.86 3.59 -14.92
C TYR A 253 6.35 4.80 -15.70
N PHE A 254 5.47 5.35 -16.53
CA PHE A 254 5.83 6.39 -17.49
C PHE A 254 4.79 7.49 -17.51
N CYS A 255 5.23 8.74 -17.61
CA CYS A 255 4.35 9.88 -17.83
C CYS A 255 4.66 10.55 -19.18
N TYR A 256 3.64 10.80 -20.00
CA TYR A 256 3.81 11.49 -21.29
C TYR A 256 4.02 13.00 -21.09
N PRO A 257 5.13 13.60 -21.56
CA PRO A 257 5.29 15.05 -21.57
C PRO A 257 4.16 15.73 -22.35
N ASP A 258 3.56 16.77 -21.78
CA ASP A 258 2.44 17.55 -22.35
C ASP A 258 1.24 16.70 -22.84
N GLY A 259 1.12 15.44 -22.38
CA GLY A 259 0.09 14.50 -22.81
C GLY A 259 0.15 14.10 -24.30
N GLY A 260 1.21 14.47 -25.03
CA GLY A 260 1.32 14.24 -26.47
C GLY A 260 1.80 12.83 -26.83
N TYR A 261 0.92 12.00 -27.39
CA TYR A 261 1.31 10.64 -27.83
C TYR A 261 0.56 10.16 -29.08
N THR A 262 1.12 9.13 -29.72
CA THR A 262 0.49 8.41 -30.84
C THR A 262 0.42 6.91 -30.55
N SER A 263 -0.28 6.14 -31.39
CA SER A 263 -0.23 4.68 -31.31
C SER A 263 1.19 4.11 -31.44
N ALA A 264 2.08 4.77 -32.20
CA ALA A 264 3.48 4.39 -32.30
C ALA A 264 4.22 4.59 -30.97
N THR A 265 3.94 5.70 -30.27
CA THR A 265 4.48 5.99 -28.93
C THR A 265 4.10 4.91 -27.93
N VAL A 266 2.83 4.51 -27.91
CA VAL A 266 2.34 3.43 -27.05
C VAL A 266 3.08 2.11 -27.35
N GLN A 267 3.40 1.81 -28.61
CA GLN A 267 4.19 0.61 -28.94
C GLN A 267 5.64 0.71 -28.46
N VAL A 268 6.27 1.89 -28.51
CA VAL A 268 7.62 2.10 -27.98
C VAL A 268 7.65 1.89 -26.47
N ILE A 269 6.68 2.44 -25.74
CA ILE A 269 6.53 2.25 -24.29
C ILE A 269 6.31 0.76 -23.97
N LYS A 270 5.44 0.08 -24.72
CA LYS A 270 5.23 -1.37 -24.55
C LYS A 270 6.52 -2.18 -24.79
N GLN A 271 7.34 -1.79 -25.77
CA GLN A 271 8.64 -2.42 -26.05
C GLN A 271 9.69 -2.12 -24.97
N GLY A 272 9.55 -1.01 -24.24
CA GLY A 272 10.34 -0.70 -23.05
C GLY A 272 9.92 -1.46 -21.79
N GLU A 273 8.91 -2.34 -21.89
CA GLU A 273 8.39 -3.13 -20.78
C GLU A 273 7.85 -2.30 -19.59
N PHE A 274 7.34 -1.09 -19.87
CA PHE A 274 6.56 -0.32 -18.92
C PHE A 274 5.22 -1.02 -18.64
N LEU A 275 4.76 -0.92 -17.40
CA LEU A 275 3.58 -1.61 -16.90
C LEU A 275 2.35 -0.72 -16.94
N LEU A 276 2.48 0.53 -16.50
CA LEU A 276 1.45 1.57 -16.62
C LEU A 276 2.04 2.85 -17.20
N ALA A 277 1.21 3.66 -17.85
CA ALA A 277 1.59 5.01 -18.24
C ALA A 277 0.42 6.00 -18.11
N THR A 278 0.73 7.23 -17.71
CA THR A 278 -0.25 8.28 -17.38
C THR A 278 -0.20 9.44 -18.38
N THR A 279 -1.37 9.94 -18.74
CA THR A 279 -1.59 11.06 -19.67
C THR A 279 -2.07 12.31 -18.91
N GLN A 280 -2.35 13.40 -19.63
CA GLN A 280 -2.98 14.61 -19.09
C GLN A 280 -4.50 14.67 -19.33
N HIS A 281 -5.10 13.59 -19.85
CA HIS A 281 -6.54 13.53 -20.04
C HIS A 281 -7.25 13.53 -18.67
N GLN A 282 -8.24 14.42 -18.51
CA GLN A 282 -8.95 14.61 -17.26
C GLN A 282 -9.89 13.44 -16.96
N GLY A 283 -9.55 12.62 -15.95
CA GLY A 283 -10.37 11.48 -15.55
C GLY A 283 -9.74 10.61 -14.47
N TYR A 284 -10.53 9.65 -13.99
CA TYR A 284 -10.00 8.59 -13.12
C TYR A 284 -9.36 7.51 -13.97
N ALA A 285 -8.24 6.97 -13.51
CA ALA A 285 -7.53 5.89 -14.19
C ALA A 285 -8.30 4.58 -14.09
N ASN A 286 -8.49 3.90 -15.22
CA ASN A 286 -9.11 2.58 -15.30
C ASN A 286 -8.60 1.79 -16.52
N LEU A 287 -8.69 0.46 -16.45
CA LEU A 287 -8.15 -0.40 -17.52
C LEU A 287 -8.90 -0.32 -18.86
N THR A 288 -10.10 0.28 -18.93
CA THR A 288 -10.81 0.45 -20.20
C THR A 288 -10.16 1.50 -21.09
N GLN A 289 -9.39 2.44 -20.51
CA GLN A 289 -8.53 3.38 -21.23
C GLN A 289 -7.34 2.67 -21.90
N GLY A 290 -6.89 1.55 -21.32
CA GLY A 290 -5.63 0.89 -21.64
C GLY A 290 -4.56 1.21 -20.57
N PRO A 291 -3.74 0.23 -20.16
CA PRO A 291 -2.79 0.39 -19.06
C PRO A 291 -1.72 1.45 -19.33
N LEU A 292 -1.43 1.74 -20.60
CA LEU A 292 -0.42 2.71 -21.01
C LEU A 292 -1.01 4.07 -21.39
N THR A 293 -2.27 4.34 -21.05
CA THR A 293 -2.97 5.57 -21.41
C THR A 293 -3.94 5.97 -20.32
N LEU A 294 -3.52 5.85 -19.06
CA LEU A 294 -4.35 6.17 -17.90
C LEU A 294 -4.57 7.68 -17.80
N ASP A 295 -5.81 8.06 -17.48
CA ASP A 295 -6.18 9.45 -17.24
C ASP A 295 -5.68 9.92 -15.85
N ARG A 296 -5.52 11.24 -15.69
CA ARG A 296 -5.17 11.89 -14.42
C ARG A 296 -6.09 13.07 -14.14
N LEU A 297 -6.08 13.57 -12.92
CA LEU A 297 -6.78 14.78 -12.49
C LEU A 297 -5.74 15.85 -12.21
N THR A 298 -5.69 16.88 -13.05
CA THR A 298 -4.69 17.95 -12.91
C THR A 298 -5.08 18.93 -11.81
N VAL A 299 -4.14 19.22 -10.93
CA VAL A 299 -4.30 20.23 -9.89
C VAL A 299 -3.52 21.48 -10.29
N LEU A 300 -4.23 22.61 -10.43
CA LEU A 300 -3.71 23.89 -10.89
C LEU A 300 -3.70 24.93 -9.76
N ASP A 301 -3.05 26.06 -9.99
CA ASP A 301 -3.05 27.22 -9.07
C ASP A 301 -4.47 27.75 -8.75
N SER A 302 -5.42 27.48 -9.64
CA SER A 302 -6.83 27.90 -9.56
C SER A 302 -7.74 26.86 -8.91
N THR A 303 -7.23 25.65 -8.64
CA THR A 303 -7.97 24.61 -7.95
C THR A 303 -8.19 25.00 -6.48
N THR A 304 -9.37 25.55 -6.20
CA THR A 304 -9.81 25.78 -4.81
C THR A 304 -10.02 24.46 -4.08
N LEU A 305 -10.00 24.45 -2.74
CA LEU A 305 -10.25 23.23 -1.97
C LEU A 305 -11.61 22.59 -2.27
N SER A 306 -12.64 23.40 -2.53
CA SER A 306 -13.95 22.90 -2.98
C SER A 306 -13.88 22.31 -4.40
N GLY A 307 -13.10 22.91 -5.29
CA GLY A 307 -12.81 22.34 -6.62
C GLY A 307 -12.08 21.01 -6.53
N PHE A 308 -11.07 20.93 -5.66
CA PHE A 308 -10.34 19.70 -5.36
C PHE A 308 -11.26 18.59 -4.83
N ALA A 309 -12.12 18.91 -3.87
CA ALA A 309 -13.14 17.97 -3.37
C ALA A 309 -14.09 17.49 -4.48
N ASN A 310 -14.46 18.37 -5.43
CA ASN A 310 -15.32 18.01 -6.57
C ASN A 310 -14.62 17.06 -7.56
N LEU A 311 -13.31 17.24 -7.81
CA LEU A 311 -12.51 16.28 -8.60
C LEU A 311 -12.58 14.88 -7.97
N LEU A 312 -12.64 14.82 -6.64
CA LEU A 312 -12.63 13.58 -5.87
C LEU A 312 -14.03 13.07 -5.45
N ALA A 313 -15.10 13.72 -5.92
CA ALA A 313 -16.47 13.37 -5.57
C ALA A 313 -16.88 11.92 -5.93
N PRO A 314 -16.42 11.32 -7.05
CA PRO A 314 -16.69 9.90 -7.33
C PRO A 314 -16.14 8.94 -6.26
N SER A 315 -14.94 9.19 -5.72
CA SER A 315 -14.39 8.40 -4.62
C SER A 315 -15.17 8.58 -3.30
N LEU A 316 -15.79 9.74 -3.11
CA LEU A 316 -16.61 10.02 -1.94
C LEU A 316 -18.00 9.37 -2.02
N SER A 317 -18.55 9.22 -3.23
CA SER A 317 -19.86 8.60 -3.46
C SER A 317 -19.80 7.07 -3.48
N HIS A 318 -18.61 6.49 -3.64
CA HIS A 318 -18.43 5.05 -3.55
C HIS A 318 -18.77 4.54 -2.14
N GLN A 319 -19.76 3.67 -2.06
CA GLN A 319 -20.18 3.04 -0.80
C GLN A 319 -19.45 1.71 -0.63
N TYR A 320 -18.41 1.71 0.19
CA TYR A 320 -17.78 0.48 0.66
C TYR A 320 -18.69 -0.20 1.68
N THR A 321 -18.89 -1.52 1.54
CA THR A 321 -19.60 -2.31 2.56
C THR A 321 -18.78 -2.39 3.86
N PRO A 322 -19.41 -2.68 5.02
CA PRO A 322 -18.68 -2.89 6.26
C PRO A 322 -17.56 -3.94 6.14
N GLU A 323 -17.79 -5.01 5.36
CA GLU A 323 -16.83 -6.07 5.13
C GLU A 323 -15.63 -5.59 4.31
N GLN A 324 -15.86 -4.79 3.26
CA GLN A 324 -14.78 -4.21 2.46
C GLN A 324 -13.91 -3.26 3.27
N LEU A 325 -14.54 -2.47 4.15
CA LEU A 325 -13.84 -1.57 5.06
C LEU A 325 -13.03 -2.35 6.11
N TYR A 326 -13.60 -3.41 6.67
CA TYR A 326 -12.87 -4.30 7.58
C TYR A 326 -11.68 -4.99 6.90
N GLU A 327 -11.86 -5.53 5.69
CA GLU A 327 -10.76 -6.14 4.94
C GLU A 327 -9.64 -5.13 4.63
N SER A 328 -10.03 -3.91 4.24
CA SER A 328 -9.13 -2.79 4.01
C SER A 328 -8.36 -2.41 5.28
N GLY A 329 -9.06 -2.25 6.41
CA GLY A 329 -8.48 -1.88 7.69
C GLY A 329 -7.52 -2.94 8.25
N ALA A 330 -7.89 -4.22 8.16
CA ALA A 330 -7.03 -5.34 8.54
C ALA A 330 -5.75 -5.41 7.70
N LYS A 331 -5.83 -5.05 6.41
CA LYS A 331 -4.66 -4.99 5.53
C LYS A 331 -3.78 -3.79 5.84
N ALA A 332 -4.37 -2.62 6.07
CA ALA A 332 -3.65 -1.43 6.50
C ALA A 332 -2.87 -1.70 7.80
N PHE A 333 -3.51 -2.36 8.77
CA PHE A 333 -2.87 -2.78 10.01
C PHE A 333 -1.67 -3.70 9.76
N SER A 334 -1.86 -4.71 8.90
CA SER A 334 -0.78 -5.64 8.50
C SER A 334 0.38 -4.94 7.78
N SER A 335 0.09 -3.81 7.14
CA SER A 335 1.08 -2.95 6.46
C SER A 335 1.70 -1.90 7.40
N HIS A 336 1.37 -1.94 8.70
CA HIS A 336 1.78 -0.97 9.72
C HIS A 336 1.25 0.46 9.49
N ASP A 337 0.32 0.65 8.55
CA ASP A 337 -0.44 1.88 8.41
C ASP A 337 -1.60 1.87 9.42
N TYR A 338 -1.23 2.16 10.66
CA TYR A 338 -2.19 2.15 11.77
C TYR A 338 -3.25 3.22 11.62
N GLN A 339 -2.95 4.34 10.97
CA GLN A 339 -3.91 5.43 10.79
C GLN A 339 -4.99 5.06 9.78
N ALA A 340 -4.60 4.48 8.64
CA ALA A 340 -5.55 3.93 7.67
C ALA A 340 -6.41 2.81 8.29
N ALA A 341 -5.78 1.91 9.05
CA ALA A 341 -6.50 0.86 9.77
C ALA A 341 -7.56 1.44 10.71
N ILE A 342 -7.21 2.44 11.53
CA ILE A 342 -8.16 3.08 12.44
C ILE A 342 -9.31 3.75 11.68
N ALA A 343 -9.01 4.42 10.55
CA ALA A 343 -10.01 5.09 9.73
C ALA A 343 -11.02 4.11 9.13
N ASP A 344 -10.53 3.10 8.41
CA ASP A 344 -11.37 2.11 7.73
C ASP A 344 -12.20 1.31 8.73
N GLU A 345 -11.61 0.84 9.82
CA GLU A 345 -12.33 0.09 10.84
C GLU A 345 -13.35 0.96 11.57
N THR A 346 -13.07 2.25 11.76
CA THR A 346 -14.07 3.19 12.30
C THR A 346 -15.27 3.34 11.37
N GLN A 347 -15.02 3.42 10.06
CA GLN A 347 -16.11 3.47 9.08
C GLN A 347 -16.87 2.14 9.02
N ALA A 348 -16.19 0.99 9.09
CA ALA A 348 -16.82 -0.33 9.16
C ALA A 348 -17.77 -0.42 10.37
N ILE A 349 -17.29 -0.03 11.55
CA ILE A 349 -18.06 0.00 12.80
C ILE A 349 -19.24 0.98 12.73
N THR A 350 -19.07 2.12 12.06
CA THR A 350 -20.15 3.11 11.90
C THR A 350 -21.29 2.54 11.05
N GLN A 351 -20.97 1.73 10.04
CA GLN A 351 -21.97 1.09 9.18
C GLN A 351 -22.55 -0.19 9.80
N ASP A 352 -21.75 -0.96 10.54
CA ASP A 352 -22.18 -2.14 11.29
C ASP A 352 -21.60 -2.11 12.71
N THR A 353 -22.42 -1.64 13.66
CA THR A 353 -22.04 -1.55 15.07
C THR A 353 -21.87 -2.90 15.75
N GLY A 354 -22.27 -4.01 15.09
CA GLY A 354 -22.05 -5.38 15.55
C GLY A 354 -20.72 -6.00 15.09
N ASN A 355 -19.92 -5.28 14.28
CA ASN A 355 -18.68 -5.80 13.71
C ASN A 355 -17.55 -5.88 14.74
N TYR A 356 -17.59 -6.90 15.59
CA TYR A 356 -16.60 -7.16 16.64
C TYR A 356 -15.18 -7.41 16.07
N ALA A 357 -15.07 -7.87 14.83
CA ALA A 357 -13.78 -8.04 14.16
C ALA A 357 -13.13 -6.68 13.86
N ALA A 358 -13.91 -5.72 13.34
CA ALA A 358 -13.46 -4.35 13.11
C ALA A 358 -13.06 -3.63 14.40
N TYR A 359 -13.84 -3.77 15.47
CA TYR A 359 -13.47 -3.26 16.79
C TYR A 359 -12.12 -3.82 17.28
N THR A 360 -11.86 -5.11 17.01
CA THR A 360 -10.61 -5.76 17.39
C THR A 360 -9.42 -5.17 16.63
N ILE A 361 -9.52 -5.03 15.30
CA ILE A 361 -8.44 -4.45 14.47
C ILE A 361 -8.21 -2.98 14.80
N LYS A 362 -9.28 -2.18 14.88
CA LYS A 362 -9.19 -0.78 15.33
C LYS A 362 -8.46 -0.67 16.65
N GLY A 363 -8.83 -1.53 17.60
CA GLY A 363 -8.28 -1.50 18.94
C GLY A 363 -6.79 -1.81 19.00
N ILE A 364 -6.32 -2.83 18.27
CA ILE A 364 -4.88 -3.12 18.23
C ILE A 364 -4.11 -2.06 17.42
N ALA A 365 -4.68 -1.52 16.34
CA ALA A 365 -4.10 -0.41 15.58
C ALA A 365 -3.91 0.83 16.46
N LEU A 366 -4.91 1.20 17.28
CA LEU A 366 -4.80 2.27 18.28
C LEU A 366 -3.67 2.02 19.28
N CYS A 367 -3.54 0.80 19.80
CA CYS A 367 -2.47 0.44 20.70
C CYS A 367 -1.08 0.65 20.06
N TYR A 368 -0.87 0.20 18.83
CA TYR A 368 0.39 0.42 18.11
C TYR A 368 0.62 1.90 17.74
N ALA A 369 -0.45 2.68 17.54
CA ALA A 369 -0.39 4.11 17.30
C ALA A 369 -0.15 4.96 18.57
N GLY A 370 0.01 4.37 19.75
CA GLY A 370 0.24 5.11 21.01
C GLY A 370 -1.01 5.38 21.85
N HIS A 371 -2.19 4.96 21.39
CA HIS A 371 -3.49 5.26 21.97
C HIS A 371 -4.04 4.09 22.81
N TYR A 372 -3.29 3.68 23.85
CA TYR A 372 -3.61 2.49 24.66
C TYR A 372 -5.05 2.42 25.19
N ASN A 373 -5.51 3.46 25.88
CA ASN A 373 -6.82 3.42 26.55
C ASN A 373 -7.97 3.29 25.53
N GLU A 374 -7.89 4.03 24.42
CA GLU A 374 -8.86 3.97 23.33
C GLU A 374 -8.82 2.59 22.65
N GLY A 375 -7.61 2.06 22.42
CA GLY A 375 -7.42 0.75 21.83
C GLY A 375 -7.99 -0.38 22.68
N MET A 376 -7.67 -0.38 23.98
CA MET A 376 -8.23 -1.35 24.92
C MET A 376 -9.74 -1.22 25.08
N SER A 377 -10.29 0.00 25.02
CA SER A 377 -11.74 0.20 25.01
C SER A 377 -12.38 -0.46 23.80
N ALA A 378 -11.86 -0.25 22.60
CA ALA A 378 -12.38 -0.87 21.37
C ALA A 378 -12.30 -2.40 21.42
N ILE A 379 -11.19 -2.97 21.90
CA ILE A 379 -11.06 -4.43 22.06
C ILE A 379 -12.05 -4.96 23.11
N ASN A 380 -12.29 -4.22 24.20
CA ASN A 380 -13.29 -4.64 25.20
C ASN A 380 -14.71 -4.59 24.63
N GLU A 381 -15.05 -3.62 23.78
CA GLU A 381 -16.33 -3.61 23.05
C GLU A 381 -16.48 -4.82 22.12
N ALA A 382 -15.43 -5.18 21.37
CA ALA A 382 -15.43 -6.41 20.56
C ALA A 382 -15.75 -7.66 21.39
N LEU A 383 -15.15 -7.75 22.59
CA LEU A 383 -15.33 -8.89 23.50
C LEU A 383 -16.65 -8.84 24.28
N GLN A 384 -17.30 -7.69 24.38
CA GLN A 384 -18.69 -7.60 24.86
C GLN A 384 -19.65 -8.16 23.80
N LEU A 385 -19.45 -7.79 22.53
CA LEU A 385 -20.25 -8.28 21.41
C LEU A 385 -20.06 -9.78 21.17
N GLN A 386 -18.81 -10.26 21.23
CA GLN A 386 -18.46 -11.68 21.04
C GLN A 386 -17.44 -12.16 22.11
N PRO A 387 -17.90 -12.60 23.29
CA PRO A 387 -17.01 -12.99 24.40
C PRO A 387 -16.08 -14.17 24.11
N SER A 388 -16.44 -15.05 23.18
CA SER A 388 -15.63 -16.19 22.75
C SER A 388 -14.73 -15.89 21.55
N TYR A 389 -14.54 -14.61 21.18
CA TYR A 389 -13.68 -14.25 20.07
C TYR A 389 -12.20 -14.38 20.44
N GLY A 390 -11.63 -15.56 20.17
CA GLY A 390 -10.24 -15.89 20.51
C GLY A 390 -9.21 -14.92 19.92
N TYR A 391 -9.44 -14.43 18.70
CA TYR A 391 -8.55 -13.43 18.07
C TYR A 391 -8.63 -12.06 18.77
N GLY A 392 -9.81 -11.67 19.26
CA GLY A 392 -9.98 -10.48 20.11
C GLY A 392 -9.23 -10.58 21.42
N LEU A 393 -9.29 -11.75 22.09
CA LEU A 393 -8.52 -12.00 23.32
C LEU A 393 -7.01 -12.02 23.06
N PHE A 394 -6.57 -12.60 21.95
CA PHE A 394 -5.17 -12.55 21.53
C PHE A 394 -4.69 -11.11 21.35
N ASN A 395 -5.44 -10.27 20.63
CA ASN A 395 -5.10 -8.86 20.43
C ASN A 395 -5.19 -8.04 21.73
N LYS A 396 -6.12 -8.35 22.63
CA LYS A 396 -6.16 -7.77 23.98
C LYS A 396 -4.87 -8.04 24.74
N ALA A 397 -4.42 -9.29 24.73
CA ALA A 397 -3.18 -9.70 25.38
C ALA A 397 -1.95 -9.02 24.75
N LEU A 398 -1.94 -8.88 23.41
CA LEU A 398 -0.89 -8.16 22.69
C LEU A 398 -0.84 -6.67 23.05
N GLY A 399 -2.00 -6.01 23.16
CA GLY A 399 -2.08 -4.63 23.63
C GLY A 399 -1.60 -4.47 25.08
N LEU A 400 -1.98 -5.39 25.97
CA LEU A 400 -1.48 -5.42 27.36
C LEU A 400 0.05 -5.61 27.40
N GLU A 401 0.58 -6.51 26.59
CA GLU A 401 2.01 -6.77 26.49
C GLU A 401 2.79 -5.53 26.01
N LEU A 402 2.30 -4.88 24.95
CA LEU A 402 2.88 -3.67 24.36
C LEU A 402 3.07 -2.55 25.39
N TYR A 403 2.14 -2.44 26.35
CA TYR A 403 2.15 -1.42 27.39
C TYR A 403 2.62 -1.94 28.77
N GLY A 404 3.23 -3.13 28.82
CA GLY A 404 3.91 -3.63 30.02
C GLY A 404 3.03 -4.31 31.07
N HIS A 405 1.75 -4.54 30.77
CA HIS A 405 0.80 -5.26 31.64
C HIS A 405 0.99 -6.78 31.53
N TYR A 406 2.19 -7.24 31.85
CA TYR A 406 2.65 -8.59 31.50
C TYR A 406 1.88 -9.75 32.15
N ASP A 407 1.51 -9.64 33.43
CA ASP A 407 0.76 -10.72 34.09
C ASP A 407 -0.68 -10.82 33.56
N GLU A 408 -1.31 -9.68 33.30
CA GLU A 408 -2.63 -9.60 32.66
C GLU A 408 -2.57 -10.12 31.21
N ALA A 409 -1.52 -9.80 30.47
CA ALA A 409 -1.28 -10.31 29.12
C ALA A 409 -1.15 -11.83 29.11
N ILE A 410 -0.34 -12.41 30.00
CA ILE A 410 -0.20 -13.88 30.13
C ILE A 410 -1.56 -14.53 30.45
N ALA A 411 -2.30 -13.97 31.41
CA ALA A 411 -3.62 -14.49 31.76
C ALA A 411 -4.58 -14.45 30.56
N THR A 412 -4.57 -13.35 29.81
CA THR A 412 -5.42 -13.15 28.63
C THR A 412 -5.01 -14.05 27.45
N TYR A 413 -3.71 -14.27 27.21
CA TYR A 413 -3.28 -15.25 26.21
C TYR A 413 -3.76 -16.66 26.56
N LYS A 414 -3.69 -17.04 27.84
CA LYS A 414 -4.17 -18.34 28.33
C LYS A 414 -5.68 -18.53 28.14
N THR A 415 -6.49 -17.47 28.19
CA THR A 415 -7.93 -17.56 27.87
C THR A 415 -8.18 -17.62 26.36
N ALA A 416 -7.33 -17.01 25.54
CA ALA A 416 -7.44 -17.07 24.08
C ALA A 416 -7.08 -18.46 23.50
N ILE A 417 -6.01 -19.08 24.00
CA ILE A 417 -5.42 -20.32 23.45
C ILE A 417 -6.42 -21.47 23.21
N PRO A 418 -7.35 -21.79 24.14
CA PRO A 418 -8.34 -22.85 23.93
C PRO A 418 -9.30 -22.59 22.77
N LEU A 419 -9.52 -21.32 22.40
CA LEU A 419 -10.44 -20.89 21.34
C LEU A 419 -9.80 -20.96 19.94
N GLY A 420 -8.48 -21.18 19.86
CA GLY A 420 -7.71 -21.09 18.61
C GLY A 420 -7.56 -22.39 17.83
N ASN A 421 -8.56 -23.27 17.78
CA ASN A 421 -8.42 -24.53 17.03
C ASN A 421 -8.24 -24.26 15.52
N GLY A 422 -7.12 -24.72 14.95
CA GLY A 422 -6.75 -24.45 13.56
C GLY A 422 -6.36 -23.00 13.24
N GLN A 423 -6.23 -22.13 14.25
CA GLN A 423 -5.98 -20.71 14.07
C GLN A 423 -4.49 -20.35 14.15
N TRP A 424 -4.01 -19.55 13.20
CA TRP A 424 -2.59 -19.14 13.12
C TRP A 424 -2.11 -18.35 14.35
N TRP A 425 -2.98 -17.50 14.90
CA TRP A 425 -2.65 -16.64 16.04
C TRP A 425 -2.41 -17.43 17.34
N LYS A 426 -2.83 -18.70 17.41
CA LYS A 426 -2.59 -19.56 18.58
C LYS A 426 -1.11 -19.80 18.83
N ALA A 427 -0.32 -20.00 17.76
CA ALA A 427 1.13 -20.12 17.87
C ALA A 427 1.74 -18.84 18.48
N TRP A 428 1.26 -17.69 18.02
CA TRP A 428 1.71 -16.39 18.49
C TRP A 428 1.24 -16.03 19.89
N ALA A 429 0.10 -16.56 20.35
CA ALA A 429 -0.31 -16.45 21.74
C ALA A 429 0.66 -17.17 22.69
N TYR A 430 1.11 -18.37 22.31
CA TYR A 430 2.17 -19.07 23.04
C TYR A 430 3.51 -18.32 22.97
N TYR A 431 3.85 -17.78 21.79
CA TYR A 431 5.05 -16.97 21.62
C TYR A 431 5.05 -15.71 22.48
N GLY A 432 3.93 -14.99 22.57
CA GLY A 432 3.79 -13.80 23.43
C GLY A 432 4.02 -14.13 24.91
N ILE A 433 3.44 -15.23 25.40
CA ILE A 433 3.73 -15.72 26.76
C ILE A 433 5.23 -16.03 26.91
N ALA A 434 5.84 -16.74 25.95
CA ALA A 434 7.27 -17.06 25.98
C ALA A 434 8.12 -15.78 25.99
N SER A 435 7.78 -14.77 25.18
CA SER A 435 8.47 -13.49 25.12
C SER A 435 8.45 -12.79 26.48
N ILE A 436 7.28 -12.72 27.13
CA ILE A 436 7.14 -12.12 28.45
C ILE A 436 8.03 -12.84 29.48
N TYR A 437 8.09 -14.17 29.47
CA TYR A 437 9.00 -14.93 30.34
C TYR A 437 10.48 -14.75 29.95
N GLY A 438 10.77 -14.55 28.67
CA GLY A 438 12.10 -14.21 28.15
C GLY A 438 12.61 -12.92 28.78
N ARG A 439 11.77 -11.86 28.81
CA ARG A 439 12.07 -10.59 29.47
C ARG A 439 12.37 -10.77 30.96
N ARG A 440 11.73 -11.77 31.60
CA ARG A 440 11.92 -12.12 33.02
C ARG A 440 13.13 -13.03 33.28
N GLY A 441 13.80 -13.52 32.25
CA GLY A 441 14.91 -14.47 32.39
C GLY A 441 14.45 -15.90 32.75
N ASP A 442 13.17 -16.21 32.63
CA ASP A 442 12.62 -17.52 33.00
C ASP A 442 12.77 -18.53 31.86
N VAL A 443 13.92 -19.20 31.84
CA VAL A 443 14.27 -20.19 30.82
C VAL A 443 13.25 -21.35 30.74
N GLN A 444 12.69 -21.77 31.87
CA GLN A 444 11.82 -22.96 31.91
C GLN A 444 10.49 -22.67 31.23
N HIS A 445 9.86 -21.54 31.57
CA HIS A 445 8.61 -21.14 30.93
C HIS A 445 8.81 -20.73 29.47
N VAL A 446 9.92 -20.06 29.14
CA VAL A 446 10.28 -19.82 27.72
C VAL A 446 10.31 -21.13 26.95
N ALA A 447 11.01 -22.14 27.48
CA ALA A 447 11.13 -23.43 26.82
C ALA A 447 9.80 -24.14 26.65
N GLN A 448 8.98 -24.13 27.68
CA GLN A 448 7.64 -24.72 27.66
C GLN A 448 6.77 -24.08 26.57
N TYR A 449 6.65 -22.77 26.56
CA TYR A 449 5.71 -22.06 25.68
C TYR A 449 6.22 -21.96 24.24
N LEU A 450 7.53 -21.75 24.03
CA LEU A 450 8.09 -21.71 22.69
C LEU A 450 7.99 -23.06 21.98
N LYS A 451 8.11 -24.19 22.71
CA LYS A 451 7.87 -25.52 22.15
C LYS A 451 6.42 -25.72 21.68
N GLN A 452 5.45 -25.16 22.41
CA GLN A 452 4.04 -25.19 22.00
C GLN A 452 3.79 -24.29 20.77
N ALA A 453 4.46 -23.14 20.70
CA ALA A 453 4.40 -22.24 19.55
C ALA A 453 4.98 -22.90 18.29
N GLU A 454 6.16 -23.53 18.39
CA GLU A 454 6.85 -24.23 17.30
C GLU A 454 6.01 -25.38 16.74
N ALA A 455 5.37 -26.16 17.61
CA ALA A 455 4.52 -27.28 17.19
C ALA A 455 3.33 -26.85 16.30
N ILE A 456 2.94 -25.57 16.34
CA ILE A 456 1.88 -25.01 15.51
C ILE A 456 2.48 -24.25 14.31
N SER A 457 3.54 -23.46 14.52
CA SER A 457 4.20 -22.72 13.45
C SER A 457 5.71 -22.63 13.65
N GLN A 458 6.46 -23.16 12.68
CA GLN A 458 7.92 -23.13 12.67
C GLN A 458 8.49 -21.70 12.57
N SER A 459 7.70 -20.72 12.07
CA SER A 459 8.14 -19.32 11.97
C SER A 459 8.44 -18.70 13.35
N THR A 460 7.78 -19.18 14.40
CA THR A 460 7.99 -18.69 15.77
C THR A 460 9.42 -18.97 16.28
N LYS A 461 10.05 -20.06 15.83
CA LYS A 461 11.46 -20.36 16.11
C LYS A 461 12.40 -19.39 15.41
N VAL A 462 12.09 -19.02 14.17
CA VAL A 462 12.89 -18.05 13.40
C VAL A 462 12.84 -16.69 14.08
N ALA A 463 11.64 -16.24 14.49
CA ALA A 463 11.47 -15.00 15.24
C ALA A 463 12.24 -15.01 16.58
N ALA A 464 12.18 -16.10 17.34
CA ALA A 464 12.87 -16.21 18.63
C ALA A 464 14.42 -16.08 18.50
N ARG A 465 14.99 -16.43 17.35
CA ARG A 465 16.45 -16.29 17.12
C ARG A 465 16.91 -14.84 17.12
N THR A 466 16.07 -13.89 16.72
CA THR A 466 16.45 -12.48 16.59
C THR A 466 15.78 -11.58 17.63
N GLU A 467 14.67 -12.03 18.23
CA GLU A 467 13.89 -11.22 19.15
C GLU A 467 14.64 -10.87 20.46
N LYS A 468 14.72 -9.58 20.78
CA LYS A 468 15.45 -9.02 21.92
C LYS A 468 14.85 -9.43 23.25
N ASP A 469 13.56 -9.75 23.30
CA ASP A 469 12.90 -10.21 24.52
C ASP A 469 13.55 -11.48 25.08
N PHE A 470 14.19 -12.29 24.25
CA PHE A 470 14.92 -13.48 24.68
C PHE A 470 16.38 -13.24 25.06
N ASN A 471 16.89 -12.00 24.98
CA ASN A 471 18.28 -11.70 25.35
C ASN A 471 18.68 -12.19 26.76
N PRO A 472 17.82 -12.07 27.80
CA PRO A 472 18.16 -12.58 29.13
C PRO A 472 18.34 -14.11 29.19
N VAL A 473 17.73 -14.86 28.27
CA VAL A 473 17.77 -16.33 28.25
C VAL A 473 18.63 -16.90 27.11
N ARG A 474 19.17 -16.05 26.24
CA ARG A 474 19.81 -16.42 24.96
C ARG A 474 21.04 -17.31 25.10
N SER A 475 21.79 -17.16 26.18
CA SER A 475 22.97 -17.97 26.48
C SER A 475 22.64 -19.33 27.10
N SER A 476 21.38 -19.56 27.48
CA SER A 476 20.98 -20.81 28.11
C SER A 476 21.09 -22.00 27.14
N PRO A 477 21.72 -23.12 27.55
CA PRO A 477 21.75 -24.33 26.73
C PRO A 477 20.35 -24.85 26.38
N VAL A 478 19.38 -24.69 27.28
CA VAL A 478 17.99 -25.11 27.05
C VAL A 478 17.37 -24.28 25.92
N PHE A 479 17.54 -22.96 25.95
CA PHE A 479 17.02 -22.07 24.92
C PHE A 479 17.71 -22.33 23.56
N GLN A 480 19.04 -22.45 23.56
CA GLN A 480 19.79 -22.76 22.33
C GLN A 480 19.38 -24.10 21.72
N ALA A 481 19.11 -25.12 22.53
CA ALA A 481 18.67 -26.42 22.03
C ALA A 481 17.32 -26.35 21.30
N LEU A 482 16.40 -25.47 21.74
CA LEU A 482 15.11 -25.25 21.07
C LEU A 482 15.28 -24.57 19.70
N LEU A 483 16.33 -23.76 19.54
CA LEU A 483 16.56 -22.99 18.32
C LEU A 483 17.39 -23.73 17.25
N ARG A 484 17.92 -24.93 17.54
CA ARG A 484 18.73 -25.73 16.62
C ARG A 484 17.94 -26.32 15.47
#